data_AF-A0A3C1FYX4-F1
#
_entry.id   AF-A0A3C1FYX4-F1
#
_cell.length_a   1.000
_cell.length_b   1.000
_cell.length_c   1.000
_cell.angle_alpha   90.00
_cell.angle_beta   90.00
_cell.angle_gamma   90.00
#
_symmetry.space_group_name_H-M   'P 1'
#
loop_
_entity.id
_entity.type
_entity.pdbx_description
1 polymer ?
#
loop_
_entity_poly.entity_id
_entity_poly.type
_entity_poly.pdbx_seq_one_letter_code
_entity_poly.pdbx_strand_id
1 'polypeptide(L)'
;MAKPFLHLVDKSTTETHQQSAFMIVVTVWNAVVFDIVLNTTNYTEMLRRHVRGTDSAFLLEALICRKRELFGEDLRAIGDYRVTYKDGNLNVWAEACRPTTESG
;
A
#
# COMPACT_ATOMS: atom_id res chain seq x y z
N MET A 1 -17.86 -5.74 5.55
CA MET A 1 -17.38 -4.55 4.81
C MET A 1 -16.34 -3.84 5.65
N ALA A 2 -15.06 -3.85 5.26
CA ALA A 2 -14.00 -3.15 5.98
C ALA A 2 -14.15 -1.63 5.78
N LYS A 3 -14.38 -0.90 6.88
CA LYS A 3 -14.32 0.56 6.89
C LYS A 3 -12.92 0.98 6.41
N PRO A 4 -12.79 1.92 5.44
CA PRO A 4 -11.49 2.41 5.03
C PRO A 4 -10.70 2.87 6.26
N PHE A 5 -9.41 2.58 6.30
CA PHE A 5 -8.49 2.99 7.36
C PHE A 5 -8.34 4.53 7.51
N LEU A 6 -9.20 5.31 6.85
CA LEU A 6 -9.30 6.76 6.94
C LEU A 6 -9.47 7.29 8.37
N HIS A 7 -9.87 6.47 9.34
CA HIS A 7 -9.91 6.90 10.75
C HIS A 7 -8.52 7.03 11.41
N LEU A 8 -7.49 6.38 10.85
CA LEU A 8 -6.09 6.54 11.29
C LEU A 8 -5.48 7.85 10.80
N VAL A 9 -6.21 8.56 9.93
CA VAL A 9 -5.82 9.82 9.32
C VAL A 9 -6.88 10.84 9.71
N ASP A 10 -6.89 11.22 10.97
CA ASP A 10 -7.77 12.27 11.46
C ASP A 10 -7.18 13.66 11.19
N LYS A 11 -7.93 14.73 11.49
CA LYS A 11 -7.46 16.12 11.34
C LYS A 11 -6.28 16.48 12.27
N SER A 12 -5.96 15.65 13.26
CA SER A 12 -4.84 15.85 14.18
C SER A 12 -3.57 15.11 13.74
N THR A 13 -3.69 14.24 12.74
CA THR A 13 -2.59 13.48 12.15
C THR A 13 -1.73 14.43 11.32
N THR A 14 -0.46 14.58 11.69
CA THR A 14 0.49 15.42 10.96
C THR A 14 0.62 14.94 9.51
N GLU A 15 0.89 15.84 8.57
CA GLU A 15 1.11 15.48 7.16
C GLU A 15 2.15 14.35 7.02
N THR A 16 3.18 14.34 7.86
CA THR A 16 4.20 13.29 7.93
C THR A 16 3.61 11.90 8.21
N HIS A 17 2.69 11.79 9.17
CA HIS A 17 2.05 10.51 9.50
C HIS A 17 1.12 10.04 8.38
N GLN A 18 0.46 10.97 7.69
CA GLN A 18 -0.42 10.67 6.56
C GLN A 18 0.41 10.17 5.36
N GLN A 19 1.52 10.85 5.06
CA GLN A 19 2.48 10.40 4.04
C GLN A 19 3.03 9.01 4.38
N SER A 20 3.40 8.78 5.64
CA SER A 20 3.88 7.47 6.11
C SER A 20 2.83 6.36 5.94
N ALA A 21 1.57 6.65 6.26
CA ALA A 21 0.47 5.69 6.07
C ALA A 21 0.26 5.35 4.59
N PHE A 22 0.29 6.35 3.70
CA PHE A 22 0.18 6.11 2.25
C PHE A 22 1.37 5.34 1.70
N MET A 23 2.58 5.64 2.17
CA MET A 23 3.78 4.91 1.79
C MET A 23 3.66 3.41 2.12
N ILE A 24 3.10 3.07 3.29
CA ILE A 24 2.82 1.67 3.66
C ILE A 24 1.83 1.05 2.67
N VAL A 25 0.72 1.72 2.37
CA VAL A 25 -0.30 1.19 1.43
C VAL A 25 0.29 0.95 0.04
N VAL A 26 1.06 1.90 -0.49
CA VAL A 26 1.75 1.79 -1.79
C VAL A 26 2.75 0.63 -1.78
N THR A 27 3.53 0.50 -0.70
CA THR A 27 4.51 -0.59 -0.56
C THR A 27 3.84 -1.95 -0.56
N VAL A 28 2.73 -2.12 0.19
CA VAL A 28 1.99 -3.37 0.23
C VAL A 28 1.33 -3.67 -1.13
N TRP A 29 0.75 -2.66 -1.78
CA TRP A 29 0.16 -2.81 -3.11
C TRP A 29 1.18 -3.36 -4.11
N ASN A 30 2.35 -2.71 -4.18
CA ASN A 30 3.42 -3.09 -5.08
C ASN A 30 3.97 -4.48 -4.75
N ALA A 31 4.18 -4.80 -3.48
CA ALA A 31 4.64 -6.14 -3.09
C ALA A 31 3.69 -7.23 -3.60
N VAL A 32 2.38 -7.04 -3.48
CA VAL A 32 1.40 -8.02 -3.98
C VAL A 32 1.39 -8.06 -5.52
N VAL A 33 1.56 -6.92 -6.21
CA VAL A 33 1.67 -6.89 -7.68
C VAL A 33 2.90 -7.68 -8.15
N PHE A 34 4.07 -7.43 -7.55
CA PHE A 34 5.29 -8.15 -7.91
C PHE A 34 5.22 -9.64 -7.60
N ASP A 35 4.64 -10.03 -6.47
CA ASP A 35 4.41 -11.44 -6.15
C ASP A 35 3.55 -12.14 -7.22
N ILE A 36 2.48 -11.49 -7.71
CA ILE A 36 1.63 -12.06 -8.76
C ILE A 36 2.37 -12.14 -10.10
N VAL A 37 2.98 -11.04 -10.53
CA VAL A 37 3.63 -10.94 -11.85
C VAL A 37 4.85 -11.86 -11.96
N LEU A 38 5.61 -12.02 -10.88
CA LEU A 38 6.80 -12.87 -10.84
C LEU A 38 6.51 -14.29 -10.36
N ASN A 39 5.25 -14.63 -10.10
CA ASN A 39 4.82 -15.92 -9.56
C ASN A 39 5.65 -16.33 -8.33
N THR A 40 5.74 -15.43 -7.35
CA THR A 40 6.53 -15.59 -6.12
C THR A 40 5.74 -15.10 -4.90
N THR A 41 6.29 -15.31 -3.72
CA THR A 41 5.79 -14.74 -2.45
C THR A 41 6.86 -13.91 -1.73
N ASN A 42 8.02 -13.71 -2.36
CA ASN A 42 9.19 -13.11 -1.73
C ASN A 42 8.92 -11.70 -1.18
N TYR A 43 8.14 -10.89 -1.88
CA TYR A 43 7.93 -9.49 -1.51
C TYR A 43 6.99 -9.39 -0.31
N THR A 44 5.85 -10.08 -0.33
CA THR A 44 4.95 -10.08 0.84
C THR A 44 5.57 -10.78 2.03
N GLU A 45 6.34 -11.86 1.84
CA GLU A 45 7.09 -12.50 2.93
C GLU A 45 8.17 -11.60 3.53
N MET A 46 8.84 -10.79 2.72
CA MET A 46 9.79 -9.81 3.22
C MET A 46 9.09 -8.78 4.12
N LEU A 47 7.91 -8.29 3.72
CA LEU A 47 7.13 -7.37 4.56
C LEU A 47 6.68 -8.05 5.86
N ARG A 48 6.20 -9.30 5.80
CA ARG A 48 5.81 -10.08 7.00
C ARG A 48 6.95 -10.20 8.00
N ARG A 49 8.17 -10.47 7.51
CA ARG A 49 9.36 -10.54 8.37
C ARG A 49 9.66 -9.22 9.07
N HIS A 50 9.50 -8.09 8.38
CA HIS A 50 9.76 -6.76 8.95
C HIS A 50 8.78 -6.38 10.07
N VAL A 51 7.50 -6.76 9.93
CA VAL A 51 6.46 -6.41 10.91
C VAL A 51 6.23 -7.51 11.95
N ARG A 52 7.00 -8.59 11.92
CA ARG A 52 6.80 -9.75 12.79
C ARG A 52 6.91 -9.35 14.27
N GLY A 53 5.87 -9.67 15.04
CA GLY A 53 5.82 -9.35 16.48
C GLY A 53 5.44 -7.90 16.78
N THR A 54 5.06 -7.11 15.77
CA THR A 54 4.52 -5.76 15.93
C THR A 54 3.02 -5.74 15.75
N ASP A 55 2.33 -4.75 16.32
CA ASP A 55 0.89 -4.55 16.13
C ASP A 55 0.52 -4.27 14.66
N SER A 56 1.48 -3.82 13.85
CA SER A 56 1.33 -3.57 12.42
C SER A 56 1.18 -4.84 11.58
N ALA A 57 1.48 -6.03 12.13
CA ALA A 57 1.33 -7.30 11.42
C ALA A 57 -0.10 -7.55 10.95
N PHE A 58 -1.10 -7.23 11.78
CA PHE A 58 -2.51 -7.37 11.42
C PHE A 58 -2.90 -6.43 10.27
N LEU A 59 -2.39 -5.20 10.29
CA LEU A 59 -2.65 -4.22 9.24
C LEU A 59 -2.04 -4.65 7.90
N LEU A 60 -0.83 -5.20 7.92
CA LEU A 60 -0.19 -5.74 6.72
C LEU A 60 -1.06 -6.83 6.07
N GLU A 61 -1.50 -7.83 6.83
CA GLU A 61 -2.34 -8.90 6.28
C GLU A 61 -3.67 -8.38 5.76
N ALA A 62 -4.30 -7.43 6.46
CA ALA A 62 -5.54 -6.83 6.00
C ALA A 62 -5.38 -6.12 4.63
N LEU A 63 -4.27 -5.42 4.42
CA LEU A 63 -3.97 -4.76 3.14
C LEU A 63 -3.67 -5.77 2.03
N ILE A 64 -2.91 -6.83 2.32
CA ILE A 64 -2.61 -7.91 1.36
C ILE A 64 -3.89 -8.61 0.92
N CYS A 65 -4.73 -9.05 1.88
CA CYS A 65 -6.01 -9.69 1.60
C CYS A 65 -6.90 -8.77 0.78
N ARG A 66 -7.02 -7.50 1.17
CA ARG A 66 -7.84 -6.52 0.44
C ARG A 66 -7.39 -6.34 -1.01
N LYS A 67 -6.07 -6.25 -1.27
CA LYS A 67 -5.55 -6.19 -2.65
C LYS A 67 -6.02 -7.44 -3.39
N ARG A 68 -5.70 -8.63 -2.89
CA ARG A 68 -5.99 -9.90 -3.58
C ARG A 68 -7.47 -10.11 -3.86
N GLU A 69 -8.34 -9.81 -2.90
CA GLU A 69 -9.78 -10.05 -3.00
C GLU A 69 -10.49 -9.04 -3.91
N LEU A 70 -10.14 -7.76 -3.85
CA LEU A 70 -10.87 -6.70 -4.56
C LEU A 70 -10.19 -6.26 -5.86
N PHE A 71 -8.88 -6.46 -5.96
CA PHE A 71 -8.04 -5.93 -7.03
C PHE A 71 -7.01 -6.98 -7.51
N GLY A 72 -7.32 -8.27 -7.37
CA GLY A 72 -6.42 -9.36 -7.77
C GLY A 72 -6.01 -9.31 -9.25
N GLU A 73 -6.94 -8.86 -10.10
CA GLU A 73 -6.73 -8.71 -11.55
C GLU A 73 -6.03 -7.40 -11.94
N ASP A 74 -5.86 -6.44 -11.01
CA ASP A 74 -5.09 -5.23 -11.27
C ASP A 74 -3.60 -5.51 -11.06
N LEU A 75 -2.92 -5.73 -12.18
CA LEU A 75 -1.50 -6.03 -12.22
C LEU A 75 -0.62 -4.77 -12.38
N ARG A 76 -1.19 -3.57 -12.22
CA ARG A 76 -0.44 -2.32 -12.28
C ARG A 76 0.15 -1.99 -10.92
N ALA A 77 1.45 -1.73 -10.91
CA ALA A 77 2.13 -1.16 -9.76
C ALA A 77 1.85 0.34 -9.66
N ILE A 78 2.12 0.91 -8.50
CA ILE A 78 2.13 2.35 -8.28
C ILE A 78 3.57 2.82 -8.46
N GLY A 79 3.80 3.72 -9.43
CA GLY A 79 5.09 4.34 -9.69
C GLY A 79 5.31 5.53 -8.76
N ASP A 80 4.82 6.70 -9.18
CA ASP A 80 4.77 7.89 -8.35
C ASP A 80 3.41 8.05 -7.65
N TYR A 81 3.39 8.74 -6.51
CA TYR A 81 2.17 9.10 -5.82
C TYR A 81 2.32 10.44 -5.10
N ARG A 82 1.20 11.15 -4.98
CA ARG A 82 1.13 12.44 -4.28
C ARG A 82 -0.06 12.46 -3.35
N VAL A 83 0.23 12.85 -2.10
CA VAL A 83 -0.78 13.07 -1.07
C VAL A 83 -0.79 14.56 -0.75
N THR A 84 -1.93 15.23 -0.94
CA THR A 84 -2.09 16.64 -0.60
C THR A 84 -3.33 16.88 0.24
N TYR A 85 -3.26 17.85 1.15
CA TYR A 85 -4.42 18.35 1.88
C TYR A 85 -4.82 19.70 1.32
N LYS A 86 -6.06 19.79 0.84
CA LYS A 86 -6.60 21.04 0.33
C LYS A 86 -8.03 21.21 0.79
N ASP A 87 -8.33 22.37 1.38
CA ASP A 87 -9.67 22.74 1.86
C ASP A 87 -10.28 21.70 2.82
N GLY A 88 -9.44 21.11 3.69
CA GLY A 88 -9.85 20.07 4.64
C GLY A 88 -10.09 18.69 4.02
N ASN A 89 -9.79 18.50 2.73
CA ASN A 89 -9.92 17.24 2.01
C ASN A 89 -8.56 16.64 1.72
N LEU A 90 -8.46 15.33 1.95
CA LEU A 90 -7.35 14.49 1.52
C LEU A 90 -7.49 14.20 0.02
N ASN A 91 -6.51 14.63 -0.77
CA ASN A 91 -6.40 14.32 -2.18
C ASN A 91 -5.24 13.36 -2.39
N VAL A 92 -5.52 12.30 -3.15
CA VAL A 92 -4.53 11.28 -3.48
C VAL A 92 -4.47 11.15 -5.00
N TRP A 93 -3.27 11.26 -5.53
CA TRP A 93 -2.95 10.92 -6.91
C TRP A 93 -1.92 9.79 -6.90
N ALA A 94 -2.08 8.82 -7.78
CA ALA A 94 -1.15 7.71 -7.94
C ALA A 94 -1.03 7.37 -9.42
N GLU A 95 0.21 7.19 -9.88
CA GLU A 95 0.51 6.74 -11.22
C GLU A 95 0.36 5.22 -11.31
N ALA A 96 -0.38 4.73 -12.29
CA ALA A 96 -0.46 3.30 -12.59
C ALA A 96 0.61 2.92 -13.61
N CYS A 97 1.59 2.12 -13.19
CA CYS A 97 2.71 1.68 -14.02
C CYS A 97 2.66 0.18 -14.28
N ARG A 98 3.19 -0.26 -15.42
CA ARG A 98 3.49 -1.68 -15.62
C ARG A 98 4.71 -2.04 -14.78
N PRO A 99 4.68 -3.14 -14.01
CA PRO A 99 5.86 -3.61 -13.29
C PRO A 99 6.93 -4.03 -14.31
N THR A 100 8.03 -3.29 -14.36
CA THR A 100 9.21 -3.62 -15.17
C THR A 100 10.20 -4.40 -14.32
N THR A 101 10.76 -5.49 -14.86
CA THR A 101 11.79 -6.30 -14.20
C THR A 101 13.21 -5.86 -14.55
N GLU A 102 13.38 -4.72 -15.21
CA GLU A 102 14.68 -4.24 -15.63
C GLU A 102 15.39 -3.56 -14.46
N SER A 103 16.35 -4.29 -13.89
CA SER A 103 17.44 -3.72 -13.11
C SER A 103 18.24 -2.79 -14.04
N GLY A 104 18.17 -1.49 -13.79
CA GLY A 104 19.21 -0.57 -14.26
C GLY A 104 20.52 -0.81 -13.55
#